data_AF-A0A9Q3CL32-F1
#
_entry.id   AF-A0A9Q3CL32-F1
#
_cell.length_a   1.000
_cell.length_b   1.000
_cell.length_c   1.000
_cell.angle_alpha   90.00
_cell.angle_beta   90.00
_cell.angle_gamma   90.00
#
_symmetry.space_group_name_H-M   'P 1'
#
loop_
_entity.id
_entity.type
_entity.pdbx_description
1 polymer ?
#
loop_
_entity_poly.entity_id
_entity_poly.type
_entity_poly.pdbx_seq_one_letter_code
_entity_poly.pdbx_strand_id
1 'polypeptide(L)'
;MLICLNLPPSEKLKQDNFYVAGIIPGPKKPTSLQLNYLLLPLIKELKELCQGYHFSPTSTGPSGSFIHVVILTAIVDVVAIHKLTGFISHSGNPCCNFCTIQKAQIEEIGPRFHYTCSYQNHKSTIAKWLQATPKQQQAIFSAYGV
;
A
#
# COMPACT_ATOMS: atom_id res chain seq x y z
N MET A 1 -8.03 -2.81 -7.99
CA MET A 1 -9.21 -3.66 -7.74
C MET A 1 -9.38 -3.81 -6.24
N LEU A 2 -10.58 -3.63 -5.72
CA LEU A 2 -10.95 -3.82 -4.32
C LEU A 2 -11.99 -4.94 -4.23
N ILE A 3 -11.94 -5.69 -3.14
CA ILE A 3 -12.83 -6.83 -2.88
C ILE A 3 -13.48 -6.62 -1.50
N CYS A 4 -14.80 -6.72 -1.43
CA CYS A 4 -15.53 -6.62 -0.17
C CYS A 4 -15.39 -7.91 0.63
N LEU A 5 -14.63 -7.87 1.73
CA LEU A 5 -14.38 -9.05 2.57
C LEU A 5 -15.56 -9.42 3.48
N ASN A 6 -16.65 -8.66 3.46
CA ASN A 6 -17.87 -8.97 4.24
C ASN A 6 -18.81 -9.95 3.54
N LEU A 7 -18.63 -10.21 2.24
CA LEU A 7 -19.45 -11.19 1.51
C LEU A 7 -19.13 -12.64 1.94
N PRO A 8 -19.90 -13.65 1.55
CA PRO A 8 -19.49 -15.05 1.71
C PRO A 8 -18.31 -15.43 0.78
N PRO A 9 -17.47 -16.42 1.12
CA PRO A 9 -16.34 -16.84 0.27
C PRO A 9 -16.72 -17.20 -1.17
N SER A 10 -17.91 -17.78 -1.37
CA SER A 10 -18.43 -18.11 -2.71
C SER A 10 -18.76 -16.89 -3.57
N GLU A 11 -18.95 -15.73 -2.95
CA GLU A 11 -19.39 -14.50 -3.62
C GLU A 11 -18.26 -13.48 -3.79
N LYS A 12 -17.33 -13.38 -2.82
CA LYS A 12 -16.25 -12.36 -2.80
C LYS A 12 -15.45 -12.25 -4.09
N LEU A 13 -15.22 -13.36 -4.78
CA LEU A 13 -14.37 -13.44 -5.96
C LEU A 13 -15.13 -13.49 -7.29
N LYS A 14 -16.46 -13.29 -7.26
CA LYS A 14 -17.24 -13.11 -8.48
C LYS A 14 -16.93 -11.76 -9.10
N GLN A 15 -16.88 -11.72 -10.44
CA GLN A 15 -16.55 -10.52 -11.20
C GLN A 15 -17.49 -9.35 -10.87
N ASP A 16 -18.77 -9.63 -10.62
CA ASP A 16 -19.78 -8.63 -10.25
C ASP A 16 -19.51 -7.93 -8.91
N ASN A 17 -18.70 -8.56 -8.04
CA ASN A 17 -18.35 -8.04 -6.72
C ASN A 17 -16.96 -7.37 -6.69
N PHE A 18 -16.31 -7.22 -7.85
CA PHE A 18 -15.04 -6.50 -7.96
C PHE A 18 -15.28 -5.01 -8.17
N TYR A 19 -14.68 -4.20 -7.30
CA TYR A 19 -14.66 -2.76 -7.47
C TYR A 19 -13.35 -2.32 -8.13
N VAL A 20 -13.43 -1.85 -9.38
CA VAL A 20 -12.27 -1.34 -10.12
C VAL A 20 -12.06 0.14 -9.77
N ALA A 21 -11.24 0.38 -8.75
CA ALA A 21 -10.91 1.73 -8.30
C ALA A 21 -10.02 2.54 -9.27
N GLY A 22 -9.43 1.90 -10.28
CA GLY A 22 -8.56 2.57 -11.24
C GLY A 22 -7.93 1.62 -12.25
N ILE A 23 -7.61 2.16 -13.42
CA ILE A 23 -6.95 1.46 -14.52
C ILE A 23 -5.73 2.29 -14.92
N ILE A 24 -4.55 1.66 -14.94
CA ILE A 24 -3.32 2.29 -15.38
C ILE A 24 -3.18 2.02 -16.89
N PRO A 25 -3.27 3.04 -17.75
CA PRO A 25 -3.15 2.84 -19.19
C PRO A 25 -1.72 2.42 -19.57
N GLY A 26 -1.61 1.49 -20.52
CA GLY A 26 -0.33 1.13 -21.15
C GLY A 26 0.15 2.19 -22.15
N PRO A 27 1.31 2.00 -22.80
CA PRO A 27 2.16 0.81 -22.79
C PRO A 27 3.24 0.80 -21.71
N LYS A 28 3.53 1.96 -21.08
CA LYS A 28 4.61 2.09 -20.08
C LYS A 28 4.03 2.14 -18.67
N LYS A 29 4.73 1.48 -17.75
CA LYS A 29 4.43 1.58 -16.31
C LYS A 29 4.65 3.01 -15.80
N PRO A 30 3.79 3.53 -14.91
CA PRO A 30 4.01 4.83 -14.29
C PRO A 30 5.25 4.82 -13.40
N THR A 31 5.88 5.98 -13.27
CA THR A 31 6.87 6.24 -12.22
C THR A 31 6.21 6.16 -10.85
N SER A 32 6.99 5.99 -9.77
CA SER A 32 6.44 5.96 -8.41
C SER A 32 5.67 7.24 -8.08
N LEU A 33 6.17 8.39 -8.53
CA LEU A 33 5.50 9.68 -8.35
C LEU A 33 4.14 9.74 -9.10
N GLN A 34 4.10 9.29 -10.36
CA GLN A 34 2.85 9.22 -11.13
C GLN A 34 1.84 8.27 -10.48
N LEU A 35 2.31 7.13 -9.99
CA LEU A 35 1.45 6.18 -9.27
C LEU A 35 0.84 6.83 -8.01
N ASN A 36 1.63 7.59 -7.24
CA ASN A 36 1.12 8.30 -6.07
C ASN A 36 0.01 9.30 -6.43
N TYR A 37 0.16 10.04 -7.54
CA TYR A 37 -0.90 10.94 -8.00
C TYR A 37 -2.17 10.20 -8.43
N LEU A 38 -2.03 9.05 -9.09
CA LEU A 38 -3.17 8.22 -9.49
C LEU A 38 -3.92 7.64 -8.29
N LEU A 39 -3.22 7.28 -7.22
CA LEU A 39 -3.81 6.68 -6.03
C LEU A 39 -4.33 7.71 -5.01
N LEU A 40 -3.90 8.97 -5.11
CA LEU A 40 -4.26 10.00 -4.13
C LEU A 40 -5.78 10.18 -3.94
N PRO A 41 -6.62 10.23 -4.99
CA PRO A 41 -8.08 10.34 -4.81
C PRO A 41 -8.65 9.16 -4.04
N LEU A 42 -8.27 7.93 -4.43
CA LEU A 42 -8.69 6.71 -3.76
C LEU A 42 -8.27 6.68 -2.28
N ILE A 43 -7.04 7.09 -1.97
CA ILE A 43 -6.55 7.14 -0.59
C ILE A 43 -7.33 8.15 0.24
N LYS A 44 -7.74 9.30 -0.34
CA LYS A 44 -8.56 10.30 0.36
C LYS A 44 -9.93 9.73 0.71
N GLU A 45 -10.62 9.14 -0.26
CA GLU A 45 -11.93 8.51 -0.05
C GLU A 45 -11.87 7.38 0.99
N LEU A 46 -10.85 6.51 0.90
CA LEU A 46 -10.66 5.43 1.87
C LEU A 46 -10.39 5.96 3.29
N LYS A 47 -9.70 7.10 3.44
CA LYS A 47 -9.49 7.73 4.76
C LYS A 47 -10.78 8.27 5.35
N GLU A 48 -11.63 8.88 4.53
CA GLU A 48 -12.96 9.35 4.96
C GLU A 48 -13.83 8.16 5.37
N LEU A 49 -13.91 7.12 4.54
CA LEU A 49 -14.66 5.91 4.85
C LEU A 49 -14.12 5.17 6.09
N CYS A 50 -12.82 5.28 6.39
CA CYS A 50 -12.24 4.72 7.61
C CYS A 50 -12.71 5.46 8.87
N GLN A 51 -12.91 6.78 8.79
CA GLN A 51 -13.48 7.59 9.89
C GLN A 51 -14.98 7.32 10.08
N GLY A 52 -15.63 6.82 9.04
CA GLY A 52 -17.04 6.44 9.02
C GLY A 52 -17.85 7.37 8.13
N TYR A 53 -18.79 6.80 7.38
CA TYR A 53 -19.61 7.53 6.43
C TYR A 53 -21.08 7.14 6.52
N HIS A 54 -21.96 8.15 6.51
CA HIS A 54 -23.41 7.94 6.51
C HIS A 54 -23.94 7.90 5.08
N PHE A 55 -24.29 6.70 4.63
CA PHE A 55 -24.97 6.51 3.35
C PHE A 55 -26.41 7.00 3.43
N SER A 56 -26.86 7.63 2.35
CA SER A 56 -28.23 8.08 2.21
C SER A 56 -29.20 6.88 2.29
N PRO A 57 -30.46 7.13 2.68
CA PRO A 57 -31.52 6.14 2.60
C PRO A 57 -31.55 5.41 1.26
N THR A 58 -31.66 4.08 1.34
CA THR A 58 -31.87 3.22 0.17
C THR A 58 -33.26 2.59 0.25
N SER A 59 -33.75 2.01 -0.85
CA SER A 59 -35.03 1.29 -0.85
C SER A 59 -35.12 0.19 0.23
N THR A 60 -33.97 -0.39 0.60
CA THR A 60 -33.86 -1.46 1.62
C THR A 60 -33.48 -0.93 2.99
N GLY A 61 -33.19 0.37 3.13
CA GLY A 61 -32.70 1.00 4.35
C GLY A 61 -33.13 2.47 4.41
N PRO A 62 -34.40 2.76 4.76
CA PRO A 62 -34.98 4.11 4.71
C PRO A 62 -34.37 5.11 5.70
N SER A 63 -33.63 4.63 6.71
CA SER A 63 -32.86 5.47 7.64
C SER A 63 -31.44 5.77 7.16
N GLY A 64 -31.02 5.21 6.02
CA GLY A 64 -29.61 5.19 5.63
C GLY A 64 -28.80 4.20 6.46
N SER A 65 -27.48 4.26 6.34
CA SER A 65 -26.57 3.35 7.07
C SER A 65 -25.23 4.03 7.32
N PHE A 66 -24.75 3.95 8.56
CA PHE A 66 -23.41 4.39 8.91
C PHE A 66 -22.45 3.21 8.85
N ILE A 67 -21.38 3.32 8.05
CA ILE A 67 -20.38 2.24 7.90
C ILE A 67 -18.96 2.77 8.04
N HIS A 68 -18.05 1.86 8.39
CA HIS A 68 -16.61 2.05 8.30
C HIS A 68 -16.04 1.11 7.24
N VAL A 69 -15.09 1.61 6.44
CA VAL A 69 -14.34 0.78 5.48
C VAL A 69 -12.87 0.78 5.85
N VAL A 70 -12.27 -0.41 5.91
CA VAL A 70 -10.86 -0.61 6.24
C VAL A 70 -10.23 -1.51 5.18
N ILE A 71 -9.03 -1.16 4.73
CA ILE A 71 -8.22 -2.01 3.86
C ILE A 71 -7.41 -2.97 4.74
N LEU A 72 -7.67 -4.27 4.63
CA LEU A 72 -6.95 -5.29 5.40
C LEU A 72 -5.62 -5.71 4.76
N THR A 73 -5.58 -5.84 3.43
CA THR A 73 -4.39 -6.33 2.72
C THR A 73 -4.35 -5.86 1.27
N ALA A 74 -3.14 -5.84 0.70
CA ALA A 74 -2.90 -5.62 -0.72
C ALA A 74 -2.32 -6.90 -1.32
N ILE A 75 -3.04 -7.51 -2.27
CA ILE A 75 -2.58 -8.67 -3.03
C ILE A 75 -1.97 -8.17 -4.34
N VAL A 76 -0.65 -8.10 -4.36
CA VAL A 76 0.13 -7.61 -5.50
C VAL A 76 1.47 -8.36 -5.56
N ASP A 77 2.14 -8.31 -6.71
CA ASP A 77 3.51 -8.81 -6.80
C ASP A 77 4.52 -7.95 -6.03
N VAL A 78 5.75 -8.44 -5.88
CA VAL A 78 6.82 -7.77 -5.12
C VAL A 78 7.20 -6.40 -5.73
N VAL A 79 7.14 -6.26 -7.05
CA VAL A 79 7.51 -5.00 -7.73
C VAL A 79 6.45 -3.93 -7.47
N ALA A 80 5.18 -4.33 -7.52
CA ALA A 80 4.04 -3.47 -7.27
C ALA A 80 3.95 -3.08 -5.80
N ILE A 81 4.13 -4.01 -4.85
CA ILE A 81 4.09 -3.64 -3.43
C ILE A 81 5.17 -2.63 -3.09
N HIS A 82 6.41 -2.79 -3.58
CA HIS A 82 7.49 -1.82 -3.30
C HIS A 82 7.13 -0.41 -3.78
N LYS A 83 6.50 -0.30 -4.96
CA LYS A 83 6.03 0.99 -5.45
C LYS A 83 4.88 1.56 -4.63
N LEU A 84 3.96 0.71 -4.17
CA LEU A 84 2.82 1.11 -3.34
C LEU A 84 3.24 1.54 -1.93
N THR A 85 4.27 0.90 -1.37
CA THR A 85 4.72 1.12 0.01
C THR A 85 5.93 2.04 0.12
N GLY A 86 6.51 2.47 -1.00
CA GLY A 86 7.70 3.33 -1.03
C GLY A 86 9.03 2.57 -0.86
N PHE A 87 9.02 1.25 -0.79
CA PHE A 87 10.25 0.49 -0.63
C PHE A 87 11.13 0.53 -1.88
N ILE A 88 12.44 0.33 -1.68
CA ILE A 88 13.40 0.21 -2.77
C ILE A 88 13.03 -1.01 -3.62
N SER A 89 13.24 -0.92 -4.94
CA SER A 89 13.00 -2.05 -5.85
C SER A 89 13.66 -3.36 -5.39
N HIS A 90 13.19 -4.49 -5.90
CA HIS A 90 13.77 -5.83 -5.64
C HIS A 90 15.29 -5.95 -5.92
N SER A 91 15.86 -5.07 -6.76
CA SER A 91 17.30 -5.03 -7.03
C SER A 91 18.09 -4.15 -6.04
N GLY A 92 17.41 -3.48 -5.12
CA GLY A 92 17.98 -2.60 -4.12
C GLY A 92 18.55 -3.32 -2.90
N ASN A 93 18.97 -2.54 -1.92
CA ASN A 93 19.55 -3.05 -0.68
C ASN A 93 19.14 -2.15 0.49
N PRO A 94 18.26 -2.60 1.41
CA PRO A 94 17.63 -3.93 1.47
C PRO A 94 16.53 -4.11 0.40
N CYS A 95 16.23 -5.36 0.03
CA CYS A 95 15.25 -5.70 -1.01
C CYS A 95 13.94 -6.33 -0.48
N CYS A 96 13.76 -6.42 0.84
CA CYS A 96 12.61 -7.07 1.46
C CYS A 96 11.72 -6.05 2.19
N ASN A 97 10.40 -6.23 2.15
CA ASN A 97 9.44 -5.39 2.90
C ASN A 97 9.38 -5.76 4.39
N PHE A 98 9.77 -6.98 4.73
CA PHE A 98 9.61 -7.55 6.06
C PHE A 98 10.90 -7.52 6.87
N CYS A 99 12.05 -7.54 6.19
CA CYS A 99 13.34 -7.56 6.85
C CYS A 99 14.32 -6.52 6.32
N THR A 100 15.30 -6.19 7.15
CA THR A 100 16.37 -5.23 6.83
C THR A 100 17.66 -5.94 6.39
N ILE A 101 17.56 -7.21 5.98
CA ILE A 101 18.71 -8.01 5.53
C ILE A 101 19.28 -7.40 4.25
N GLN A 102 20.60 -7.33 4.18
CA GLN A 102 21.27 -6.87 2.99
C GLN A 102 21.32 -7.95 1.91
N LYS A 103 21.36 -7.55 0.64
CA LYS A 103 21.42 -8.51 -0.48
C LYS A 103 22.61 -9.48 -0.39
N ALA A 104 23.74 -9.04 0.16
CA ALA A 104 24.91 -9.88 0.41
C ALA A 104 24.68 -11.00 1.43
N GLN A 105 23.63 -10.86 2.25
CA GLN A 105 23.29 -11.75 3.35
C GLN A 105 22.00 -12.55 3.05
N ILE A 106 21.54 -12.57 1.79
CA ILE A 106 20.27 -13.22 1.43
C ILE A 106 20.26 -14.74 1.67
N GLU A 107 21.45 -15.35 1.71
CA GLU A 107 21.66 -16.78 1.99
C GLU A 107 21.73 -17.08 3.49
N GLU A 108 21.74 -16.08 4.37
CA GLU A 108 21.75 -16.28 5.82
C GLU A 108 20.38 -16.83 6.29
N ILE A 109 20.33 -18.13 6.53
CA ILE A 109 19.16 -18.83 7.07
C ILE A 109 19.34 -18.95 8.59
N GLY A 110 18.60 -18.15 9.36
CA GLY A 110 18.67 -18.13 10.83
C GLY A 110 17.35 -17.68 11.48
N PRO A 111 17.22 -17.77 12.82
CA PRO A 111 15.98 -17.46 13.53
C PRO A 111 15.50 -16.03 13.21
N ARG A 112 14.25 -15.98 12.71
CA ARG A 112 13.60 -14.95 11.87
C ARG A 112 13.35 -13.56 12.50
N PHE A 113 14.13 -13.10 13.48
CA PHE A 113 13.71 -11.95 14.30
C PHE A 113 14.72 -10.82 14.53
N HIS A 114 15.98 -10.92 14.08
CA HIS A 114 16.95 -9.83 14.33
C HIS A 114 16.80 -8.62 13.40
N TYR A 115 16.23 -8.81 12.21
CA TYR A 115 16.23 -7.79 11.16
C TYR A 115 14.80 -7.46 10.72
N THR A 116 13.93 -7.01 11.61
CA THR A 116 12.53 -6.69 11.24
C THR A 116 12.40 -5.28 10.69
N CYS A 117 11.76 -5.13 9.53
CA CYS A 117 11.24 -3.83 9.11
C CYS A 117 9.90 -3.58 9.81
N SER A 118 9.90 -2.71 10.83
CA SER A 118 8.65 -2.32 11.49
C SER A 118 7.97 -1.16 10.75
N TYR A 119 6.64 -1.15 10.78
CA TYR A 119 5.85 -0.04 10.24
C TYR A 119 6.25 1.30 10.89
N GLN A 120 6.54 1.31 12.18
CA GLN A 120 6.99 2.50 12.91
C GLN A 120 8.33 3.03 12.37
N ASN A 121 9.29 2.13 12.12
CA ASN A 121 10.59 2.50 11.57
C ASN A 121 10.42 3.08 10.17
N HIS A 122 9.65 2.42 9.30
CA HIS A 122 9.36 2.89 7.94
C HIS A 122 8.72 4.29 7.94
N LYS A 123 7.69 4.48 8.78
CA LYS A 123 7.01 5.76 8.95
C LYS A 123 7.97 6.87 9.43
N SER A 124 8.88 6.54 10.34
CA SER A 124 9.90 7.49 10.81
C SER A 124 10.88 7.89 9.70
N THR A 125 11.26 6.96 8.83
CA THR A 125 12.13 7.21 7.67
C THR A 125 11.44 8.11 6.65
N ILE A 126 10.16 7.85 6.35
CA ILE A 126 9.34 8.70 5.48
C ILE A 126 9.26 10.13 6.05
N ALA A 127 9.00 10.28 7.36
CA ALA A 127 8.95 11.59 8.00
C ALA A 127 10.27 12.36 7.87
N LYS A 128 11.42 11.68 8.05
CA LYS A 128 12.75 12.26 7.83
C LYS A 128 12.94 12.68 6.38
N TRP A 129 12.50 11.87 5.43
CA TRP A 129 12.60 12.18 4.01
C TRP A 129 11.75 13.38 3.59
N LEU A 130 10.53 13.51 4.13
CA LEU A 130 9.64 14.65 3.87
C LEU A 130 10.24 15.97 4.36
N GLN A 131 11.07 15.94 5.40
CA GLN A 131 11.73 17.12 5.97
C GLN A 131 13.14 17.35 5.40
N ALA A 132 13.64 16.45 4.56
CA ALA A 132 15.01 16.47 4.06
C ALA A 132 15.16 17.32 2.79
N THR A 133 16.37 17.83 2.56
CA THR A 133 16.74 18.47 1.28
C THR A 133 16.76 17.44 0.14
N PRO A 134 16.65 17.85 -1.14
CA PRO A 134 16.67 16.91 -2.27
C PRO A 134 17.89 15.96 -2.30
N LYS A 135 19.06 16.45 -1.90
CA LYS A 135 20.28 15.62 -1.80
C LYS A 135 20.17 14.56 -0.71
N GLN A 136 19.63 14.93 0.46
CA GLN A 136 19.40 14.01 1.57
C GLN A 136 18.26 13.03 1.26
N GLN A 137 17.22 13.48 0.57
CA GLN A 137 16.11 12.64 0.11
C GLN A 137 16.61 11.49 -0.75
N GLN A 138 17.49 11.77 -1.71
CA GLN A 138 18.07 10.74 -2.55
C GLN A 138 18.89 9.72 -1.74
N ALA A 139 19.66 10.19 -0.76
CA ALA A 139 20.44 9.32 0.12
C ALA A 139 19.54 8.43 1.00
N ILE A 140 18.48 9.00 1.59
CA ILE A 140 17.52 8.27 2.42
C ILE A 140 16.76 7.23 1.59
N PHE A 141 16.25 7.62 0.42
CA PHE A 141 15.56 6.69 -0.49
C PHE A 141 16.47 5.53 -0.90
N SER A 142 17.75 5.81 -1.22
CA SER A 142 18.70 4.78 -1.64
C SER A 142 19.09 3.82 -0.51
N ALA A 143 19.02 4.26 0.75
CA ALA A 143 19.39 3.45 1.90
C ALA A 143 18.23 2.63 2.49
N TYR A 144 17.01 3.17 2.45
CA TYR A 144 15.87 2.59 3.17
C TYR A 144 14.60 2.42 2.33
N GLY A 145 14.45 3.18 1.24
CA GLY A 145 13.15 3.37 0.58
C GLY A 145 12.22 4.24 1.42
N VAL A 146 11.37 5.01 0.74
CA VAL A 146 10.36 5.91 1.31
C VAL A 146 9.20 6.15 0.36
#